data_AF-A0A540KL41-F1
#
_entry.id   AF-A0A540KL41-F1
#
_cell.length_a   1.000
_cell.length_b   1.000
_cell.length_c   1.000
_cell.angle_alpha   90.00
_cell.angle_beta   90.00
_cell.angle_gamma   90.00
#
_symmetry.space_group_name_H-M   'P 1'
#
loop_
_entity.id
_entity.type
_entity.pdbx_description
1 polymer ?
#
loop_
_entity_poly.entity_id
_entity_poly.type
_entity_poly.pdbx_seq_one_letter_code
_entity_poly.pdbx_strand_id
1 'polypeptide(L)'
;MKYAIRSGDVEGYGNIANTKDQKVDWGDRFYMITNPIHRRKPYLFAELPSSIRNTLESYFMELDQLAMRLLGFMVKALKTDMREIEELFDTDGMQSVRMTYYPPCPQPELVVGLSPHSDVCGITILNQLNGVDGLQIKKDGAWMPVNFQKDAFVVNVGDIFE
;
A
#
# COMPACT_ATOMS: atom_id res chain seq x y z
N MET A 1 -9.78 -7.25 -20.03
CA MET A 1 -8.72 -7.72 -19.11
C MET A 1 -9.37 -8.25 -17.84
N LYS A 2 -8.99 -9.44 -17.35
CA LYS A 2 -9.72 -10.20 -16.30
C LYS A 2 -9.90 -9.42 -14.99
N TYR A 3 -8.85 -8.72 -14.57
CA TYR A 3 -8.80 -8.01 -13.28
C TYR A 3 -8.92 -6.49 -13.40
N ALA A 4 -9.34 -5.97 -14.56
CA ALA A 4 -9.41 -4.53 -14.76
C ALA A 4 -10.39 -3.87 -13.78
N ILE A 5 -10.06 -2.64 -13.37
CA ILE A 5 -10.97 -1.78 -12.62
C ILE A 5 -12.31 -1.67 -13.36
N ARG A 6 -13.41 -1.88 -12.64
CA ARG A 6 -14.77 -1.81 -13.17
C ARG A 6 -15.33 -0.40 -13.01
N SER A 7 -16.34 -0.04 -13.81
CA SER A 7 -17.00 1.26 -13.72
C SER A 7 -17.56 1.50 -12.30
N GLY A 8 -17.16 2.60 -11.67
CA GLY A 8 -17.55 2.96 -10.31
C GLY A 8 -16.79 2.23 -9.19
N ASP A 9 -15.77 1.43 -9.52
CA ASP A 9 -14.89 0.77 -8.56
C ASP A 9 -13.48 1.41 -8.59
N VAL A 10 -12.69 1.13 -7.56
CA VAL A 10 -11.28 1.57 -7.45
C VAL A 10 -10.31 0.40 -7.30
N GLU A 11 -10.84 -0.81 -7.10
CA GLU A 11 -10.10 -2.06 -6.97
C GLU A 11 -9.91 -2.75 -8.33
N GLY A 12 -8.78 -3.44 -8.48
CA GLY A 12 -8.34 -4.13 -9.69
C GLY A 12 -7.04 -3.57 -10.25
N TYR A 13 -6.71 -4.01 -11.47
CA TYR A 13 -5.57 -3.57 -12.26
C TYR A 13 -5.93 -2.34 -13.09
N GLY A 14 -5.06 -1.34 -13.04
CA GLY A 14 -5.11 -0.14 -13.87
C GLY A 14 -4.99 1.16 -13.08
N ASN A 15 -4.73 2.24 -13.81
CA ASN A 15 -4.70 3.59 -13.26
C ASN A 15 -6.10 4.22 -13.31
N ILE A 16 -6.41 5.04 -12.30
CA ILE A 16 -7.63 5.84 -12.28
C ILE A 16 -7.28 7.24 -12.77
N ALA A 17 -7.93 7.68 -13.84
CA ALA A 17 -7.89 9.06 -14.31
C ALA A 17 -9.31 9.63 -14.22
N ASN A 18 -9.45 10.74 -13.51
CA ASN A 18 -10.73 11.43 -13.31
C ASN A 18 -11.07 12.35 -14.49
N THR A 19 -10.06 12.79 -15.25
CA THR A 19 -10.22 13.64 -16.43
C THR A 19 -9.31 13.19 -17.57
N LYS A 20 -9.61 13.60 -18.81
CA LYS A 20 -8.80 13.27 -20.00
C LYS A 20 -7.41 13.91 -19.97
N ASP A 21 -7.28 15.07 -19.33
CA ASP A 21 -6.03 15.84 -19.28
C ASP A 21 -5.24 15.60 -17.98
N GLN A 22 -5.70 14.68 -17.13
CA GLN A 22 -5.02 14.35 -15.90
C GLN A 22 -3.68 13.69 -16.21
N LYS A 23 -2.60 14.25 -15.63
CA LYS A 23 -1.30 13.58 -15.61
C LYS A 23 -1.44 12.28 -14.82
N VAL A 24 -0.98 11.19 -15.42
CA VAL A 24 -1.00 9.86 -14.80
C VAL A 24 0.41 9.47 -14.37
N ASP A 25 0.46 8.68 -13.31
CA ASP A 25 1.67 8.07 -12.80
C ASP A 25 2.29 7.12 -13.83
N TRP A 26 3.63 7.06 -13.88
CA TRP A 26 4.38 6.12 -14.70
C TRP A 26 4.53 4.77 -13.99
N GLY A 27 3.42 4.06 -13.86
CA GLY A 27 3.39 2.74 -13.26
C GLY A 27 2.03 2.09 -13.40
N ASP A 28 2.03 0.76 -13.46
CA ASP A 28 0.82 -0.03 -13.36
C ASP A 28 0.56 -0.36 -11.91
N ARG A 29 -0.71 -0.32 -11.48
CA ARG A 29 -1.10 -0.74 -10.13
C ARG A 29 -2.14 -1.85 -10.17
N PHE A 30 -2.08 -2.72 -9.19
CA PHE A 30 -3.16 -3.61 -8.78
C PHE A 30 -3.51 -3.29 -7.33
N TYR A 31 -4.74 -2.87 -7.08
CA TYR A 31 -5.23 -2.52 -5.76
C TYR A 31 -6.39 -3.42 -5.34
N MET A 32 -6.41 -3.88 -4.10
CA MET A 32 -7.57 -4.59 -3.53
C MET A 32 -7.60 -4.48 -2.01
N ILE A 33 -8.81 -4.54 -1.45
CA ILE A 33 -9.02 -4.75 -0.03
C ILE A 33 -8.73 -6.22 0.30
N THR A 34 -7.91 -6.46 1.33
CA THR A 34 -7.50 -7.80 1.78
C THR A 34 -8.14 -8.16 3.11
N ASN A 35 -8.40 -7.22 4.00
CA ASN A 35 -9.20 -7.45 5.20
C ASN A 35 -10.13 -6.26 5.48
N PRO A 36 -11.32 -6.49 6.06
CA PRO A 36 -11.89 -7.78 6.42
C PRO A 36 -12.34 -8.61 5.21
N ILE A 37 -12.35 -9.95 5.33
CA ILE A 37 -12.62 -10.90 4.22
C ILE A 37 -13.94 -10.59 3.48
N HIS A 38 -14.99 -10.20 4.21
CA HIS A 38 -16.31 -9.93 3.61
C HIS A 38 -16.32 -8.71 2.67
N ARG A 39 -15.30 -7.84 2.72
CA ARG A 39 -15.13 -6.70 1.80
C ARG A 39 -14.33 -7.07 0.54
N ARG A 40 -13.71 -8.26 0.48
CA ARG A 40 -12.96 -8.70 -0.70
C ARG A 40 -13.90 -8.85 -1.90
N LYS A 41 -13.50 -8.30 -3.04
CA LYS A 41 -14.23 -8.51 -4.29
C LYS A 41 -14.01 -9.95 -4.77
N PRO A 42 -15.09 -10.74 -5.00
CA PRO A 42 -14.96 -12.16 -5.36
C PRO A 42 -14.27 -12.38 -6.71
N TYR A 43 -14.27 -11.37 -7.58
CA TYR A 43 -13.67 -11.44 -8.92
C TYR A 43 -12.20 -10.98 -8.98
N LEU A 44 -11.60 -10.60 -7.84
CA LEU A 44 -10.19 -10.19 -7.76
C LEU A 44 -9.36 -11.30 -7.12
N PHE A 45 -9.27 -11.30 -5.79
CA PHE A 45 -8.34 -12.16 -5.06
C PHE A 45 -8.60 -13.66 -5.29
N ALA A 46 -9.87 -14.09 -5.28
CA ALA A 46 -10.24 -15.50 -5.48
C ALA A 46 -9.92 -16.01 -6.90
N GLU A 47 -9.83 -15.08 -7.86
CA GLU A 47 -9.57 -15.36 -9.28
C GLU A 47 -8.07 -15.39 -9.63
N LEU A 48 -7.18 -15.13 -8.66
CA LEU A 48 -5.74 -15.29 -8.81
C LEU A 48 -5.36 -16.77 -8.87
N PRO A 49 -4.27 -17.13 -9.59
CA PRO A 49 -3.73 -18.49 -9.58
C PRO A 49 -3.50 -18.98 -8.14
N SER A 50 -3.83 -20.24 -7.86
CA SER A 50 -3.79 -20.80 -6.49
C SER A 50 -2.41 -20.66 -5.83
N SER A 51 -1.33 -20.81 -6.60
CA SER A 51 0.04 -20.61 -6.11
C SER A 51 0.25 -19.20 -5.56
N ILE A 52 -0.11 -18.16 -6.32
CA ILE A 52 0.02 -16.77 -5.89
C ILE A 52 -0.95 -16.45 -4.77
N ARG A 53 -2.22 -16.88 -4.91
CA ARG A 53 -3.28 -16.63 -3.94
C ARG A 53 -2.90 -17.14 -2.55
N ASN A 54 -2.40 -18.37 -2.45
CA ASN A 54 -2.03 -18.96 -1.17
C ASN A 54 -0.85 -18.23 -0.53
N THR A 55 0.18 -17.85 -1.30
CA THR A 55 1.31 -17.07 -0.80
C THR A 55 0.87 -15.69 -0.31
N LEU A 56 0.02 -15.00 -1.07
CA LEU A 56 -0.50 -13.68 -0.69
C LEU A 56 -1.39 -13.75 0.55
N GLU A 57 -2.21 -14.79 0.70
CA GLU A 57 -3.05 -14.97 1.89
C GLU A 57 -2.19 -15.04 3.16
N SER A 58 -1.15 -15.88 3.16
CA SER A 58 -0.20 -15.96 4.28
C SER A 58 0.53 -14.64 4.49
N TYR A 59 0.99 -14.00 3.42
CA TYR A 59 1.70 -12.72 3.49
C TYR A 59 0.84 -11.61 4.13
N PHE A 60 -0.42 -11.47 3.69
CA PHE A 60 -1.33 -10.46 4.24
C PHE A 60 -1.66 -10.70 5.71
N MET A 61 -1.83 -11.96 6.11
CA MET A 61 -2.03 -12.32 7.51
C MET A 61 -0.82 -11.97 8.38
N GLU A 62 0.40 -12.22 7.92
CA GLU A 62 1.61 -11.86 8.66
C GLU A 62 1.82 -10.34 8.73
N LEU A 63 1.51 -9.61 7.65
CA LEU A 63 1.55 -8.14 7.65
C LEU A 63 0.53 -7.52 8.60
N ASP A 64 -0.66 -8.10 8.71
CA ASP A 64 -1.71 -7.66 9.64
C ASP A 64 -1.23 -7.79 11.10
N GLN A 65 -0.70 -8.95 11.46
CA GLN A 65 -0.11 -9.17 12.78
C GLN A 65 1.08 -8.25 13.05
N LEU A 66 1.94 -8.02 12.05
CA LEU A 66 3.06 -7.10 12.16
C LEU A 66 2.58 -5.67 12.39
N ALA A 67 1.56 -5.23 11.65
CA ALA A 67 0.94 -3.91 11.80
C ALA A 67 0.44 -3.70 13.23
N MET A 68 -0.32 -4.66 13.78
CA MET A 68 -0.83 -4.56 15.15
C MET A 68 0.27 -4.53 16.21
N ARG A 69 1.34 -5.31 16.02
CA ARG A 69 2.52 -5.24 16.92
C ARG A 69 3.20 -3.88 16.89
N LEU A 70 3.39 -3.31 15.69
CA LEU A 70 4.00 -2.00 15.51
C LEU A 70 3.15 -0.89 16.15
N LEU A 71 1.84 -0.90 15.89
CA LEU A 71 0.90 0.04 16.51
C LEU A 71 0.94 -0.06 18.05
N GLY A 72 0.95 -1.28 18.60
CA GLY A 72 1.09 -1.49 20.05
C GLY A 72 2.38 -0.92 20.63
N PHE A 73 3.50 -1.00 19.90
CA PHE A 73 4.74 -0.34 20.33
C PHE A 73 4.66 1.19 20.26
N MET A 74 4.01 1.75 19.24
CA MET A 74 3.83 3.19 19.11
C MET A 74 2.96 3.74 20.25
N VAL A 75 1.82 3.10 20.55
CA VAL A 75 0.94 3.45 21.67
C VAL A 75 1.70 3.44 23.00
N LYS A 76 2.46 2.36 23.24
CA LYS A 76 3.27 2.23 24.45
C LYS A 76 4.31 3.35 24.56
N ALA A 77 4.95 3.73 23.45
CA ALA A 77 5.91 4.83 23.42
C ALA A 77 5.23 6.19 23.71
N LEU A 78 4.01 6.38 23.23
CA LEU A 78 3.18 7.56 23.48
C LEU A 78 2.58 7.58 24.90
N LYS A 79 2.65 6.46 25.63
CA LYS A 79 2.05 6.26 26.97
C LYS A 79 0.53 6.42 26.95
N THR A 80 -0.09 6.00 25.85
CA THR A 80 -1.55 5.97 25.66
C THR A 80 -2.09 4.55 25.90
N ASP A 81 -3.41 4.41 25.97
CA ASP A 81 -4.09 3.13 26.10
C ASP A 81 -4.25 2.43 24.74
N MET A 82 -3.97 1.12 24.68
CA MET A 82 -4.12 0.33 23.46
C MET A 82 -5.58 0.21 23.02
N ARG A 83 -6.53 0.36 23.94
CA ARG A 83 -7.96 0.32 23.66
C ARG A 83 -8.38 1.34 22.60
N GLU A 84 -7.76 2.52 22.55
CA GLU A 84 -8.08 3.55 21.56
C GLU A 84 -7.71 3.10 20.13
N ILE A 85 -6.58 2.40 19.98
CA ILE A 85 -6.14 1.85 18.70
C ILE A 85 -6.91 0.58 18.36
N GLU A 86 -7.17 -0.31 19.31
CA GLU A 86 -8.01 -1.49 19.09
C GLU A 86 -9.42 -1.07 18.64
N GLU A 87 -10.03 -0.06 19.24
CA GLU A 87 -11.33 0.45 18.79
C GLU A 87 -11.29 0.97 17.33
N LEU A 88 -10.22 1.69 16.96
CA LEU A 88 -10.01 2.21 15.60
C LEU A 88 -9.78 1.10 14.56
N PHE A 89 -9.04 0.04 14.89
CA PHE A 89 -8.60 -0.98 13.92
C PHE A 89 -9.31 -2.33 14.02
N ASP A 90 -9.84 -2.74 15.17
CA ASP A 90 -10.59 -4.01 15.28
C ASP A 90 -12.06 -3.86 14.87
N THR A 91 -12.66 -2.69 15.07
CA THR A 91 -14.09 -2.46 14.74
C THR A 91 -14.26 -2.04 13.27
N ASP A 92 -13.44 -1.08 12.82
CA ASP A 92 -13.57 -0.44 11.50
C ASP A 92 -12.30 -0.60 10.63
N GLY A 93 -11.29 -1.33 11.11
CA GLY A 93 -10.02 -1.46 10.41
C GLY A 93 -10.16 -2.15 9.06
N MET A 94 -9.30 -1.72 8.15
CA MET A 94 -9.24 -2.22 6.79
C MET A 94 -7.78 -2.41 6.39
N GLN A 95 -7.45 -3.60 5.93
CA GLN A 95 -6.19 -3.86 5.24
C GLN A 95 -6.44 -3.82 3.74
N SER A 96 -5.57 -3.13 3.01
CA SER A 96 -5.55 -3.14 1.55
C SER A 96 -4.12 -3.30 1.06
N VAL A 97 -3.98 -3.76 -0.18
CA VAL A 97 -2.68 -3.89 -0.83
C VAL A 97 -2.69 -3.12 -2.14
N ARG A 98 -1.60 -2.39 -2.40
CA ARG A 98 -1.26 -1.82 -3.70
C ARG A 98 0.02 -2.46 -4.20
N MET A 99 -0.09 -3.34 -5.18
CA MET A 99 1.06 -3.86 -5.92
C MET A 99 1.33 -2.91 -7.09
N THR A 100 2.54 -2.36 -7.19
CA THR A 100 2.89 -1.41 -8.25
C THR A 100 4.07 -1.92 -9.06
N TYR A 101 3.98 -1.81 -10.39
CA TYR A 101 5.04 -2.12 -11.32
C TYR A 101 5.44 -0.85 -12.07
N TYR A 102 6.70 -0.46 -11.94
CA TYR A 102 7.26 0.73 -12.60
C TYR A 102 8.12 0.29 -13.80
N PRO A 103 7.62 0.39 -15.04
CA PRO A 103 8.41 0.04 -16.21
C PRO A 103 9.53 1.06 -16.46
N PRO A 104 10.64 0.67 -17.13
CA PRO A 104 11.66 1.62 -17.57
C PRO A 104 11.04 2.76 -18.39
N CYS A 105 11.44 4.00 -18.09
CA CYS A 105 11.00 5.19 -18.82
C CYS A 105 12.15 5.73 -19.68
N PRO A 106 11.92 6.06 -20.97
CA PRO A 106 12.93 6.69 -21.82
C PRO A 106 13.21 8.15 -21.46
N GLN A 107 12.29 8.82 -20.75
CA GLN A 107 12.39 10.22 -20.34
C GLN A 107 12.02 10.37 -18.84
N PRO A 108 12.80 9.76 -17.93
CA PRO A 108 12.47 9.70 -16.50
C PRO A 108 12.38 11.08 -15.84
N GLU A 109 13.01 12.11 -16.41
CA GLU A 109 12.95 13.50 -15.95
C GLU A 109 11.60 14.19 -16.18
N LEU A 110 10.73 13.61 -17.03
CA LEU A 110 9.42 14.17 -17.38
C LEU A 110 8.25 13.50 -16.67
N VAL A 111 8.51 12.40 -15.95
CA VAL A 111 7.47 11.58 -15.32
C VAL A 111 7.80 11.31 -13.87
N VAL A 112 6.81 10.82 -13.13
CA VAL A 112 6.99 10.30 -11.78
C VAL A 112 6.36 8.91 -11.71
N GLY A 113 7.02 7.97 -11.04
CA GLY A 113 6.49 6.62 -10.87
C GLY A 113 5.19 6.64 -10.05
N LEU A 114 5.19 7.38 -8.95
CA LEU A 114 4.02 7.63 -8.10
C LEU A 114 4.06 9.08 -7.63
N SER A 115 2.99 9.83 -7.89
CA SER A 115 2.89 11.24 -7.54
C SER A 115 3.12 11.48 -6.03
N PRO A 116 3.72 12.63 -5.64
CA PRO A 116 3.89 12.98 -4.23
C PRO A 116 2.58 12.95 -3.45
N HIS A 117 2.57 12.28 -2.30
CA HIS A 117 1.42 12.13 -1.41
C HIS A 117 1.86 11.82 0.02
N SER A 118 0.91 11.94 0.95
CA SER A 118 0.92 11.25 2.24
C SER A 118 -0.04 10.06 2.19
N ASP A 119 0.18 9.08 3.04
CA ASP A 119 -0.69 7.90 3.10
C ASP A 119 -1.89 8.18 3.98
N VAL A 120 -3.10 8.01 3.46
CA VAL A 120 -4.36 8.25 4.20
C VAL A 120 -4.65 7.16 5.24
N CYS A 121 -3.83 6.12 5.37
CA CYS A 121 -4.04 5.02 6.32
C CYS A 121 -3.43 5.30 7.70
N GLY A 122 -3.54 4.33 8.62
CA GLY A 122 -2.84 4.41 9.91
C GLY A 122 -1.33 4.18 9.77
N ILE A 123 -0.95 3.04 9.19
CA ILE A 123 0.43 2.70 8.87
C ILE A 123 0.53 1.95 7.54
N THR A 124 1.64 2.15 6.84
CA THR A 124 2.00 1.41 5.62
C THR A 124 3.21 0.52 5.91
N ILE A 125 3.18 -0.72 5.43
CA ILE A 125 4.33 -1.64 5.43
C ILE A 125 4.68 -1.94 3.96
N LEU A 126 5.76 -1.33 3.49
CA LEU A 126 6.22 -1.45 2.11
C LEU A 126 7.31 -2.51 1.98
N ASN A 127 7.15 -3.38 0.98
CA ASN A 127 8.14 -4.36 0.55
C ASN A 127 8.63 -4.05 -0.87
N GLN A 128 9.94 -3.82 -1.01
CA GLN A 128 10.56 -3.63 -2.33
C GLN A 128 11.04 -4.96 -2.87
N LEU A 129 10.39 -5.45 -3.93
CA LEU A 129 10.62 -6.80 -4.47
C LEU A 129 11.93 -6.96 -5.26
N ASN A 130 12.52 -5.85 -5.70
CA ASN A 130 13.76 -5.86 -6.48
C ASN A 130 14.77 -4.86 -5.91
N GLY A 131 16.02 -4.93 -6.39
CA GLY A 131 17.09 -4.02 -5.97
C GLY A 131 17.11 -2.69 -6.73
N VAL A 132 15.97 -2.23 -7.26
CA VAL A 132 15.90 -0.97 -8.02
C VAL A 132 15.41 0.14 -7.08
N ASP A 133 16.24 1.16 -6.89
CA ASP A 133 15.89 2.32 -6.07
C ASP A 133 14.80 3.17 -6.73
N GLY A 134 13.99 3.85 -5.91
CA GLY A 134 12.96 4.75 -6.41
C GLY A 134 12.14 5.47 -5.33
N LEU A 135 12.03 4.90 -4.12
CA LEU A 135 11.35 5.57 -3.02
C LEU A 135 12.14 6.80 -2.54
N GLN A 136 11.44 7.92 -2.43
CA GLN A 136 11.93 9.13 -1.80
C GLN A 136 10.93 9.62 -0.76
N ILE A 137 11.43 10.18 0.33
CA ILE A 137 10.63 10.84 1.35
C ILE A 137 10.97 12.33 1.38
N LYS A 138 10.00 13.17 1.76
CA LYS A 138 10.24 14.62 1.88
C LYS A 138 10.52 14.98 3.34
N LYS A 139 11.68 15.56 3.61
CA LYS A 139 12.09 16.03 4.93
C LYS A 139 12.62 17.45 4.82
N ASP A 140 12.10 18.36 5.64
CA ASP A 140 12.53 19.77 5.69
C ASP A 140 12.53 20.46 4.31
N GLY A 141 11.54 20.11 3.49
CA GLY A 141 11.38 20.64 2.12
C GLY A 141 12.20 19.92 1.05
N ALA A 142 13.15 19.05 1.41
CA ALA A 142 14.01 18.31 0.49
C ALA A 142 13.56 16.86 0.31
N TRP A 143 13.67 16.34 -0.92
CA TRP A 143 13.46 14.92 -1.21
C TRP A 143 14.73 14.13 -0.90
N MET A 144 14.58 13.06 -0.11
CA MET A 144 15.66 12.19 0.32
C MET A 144 15.39 10.76 -0.14
N PRO A 145 16.35 10.08 -0.77
CA PRO A 145 16.19 8.68 -1.14
C PRO A 145 16.13 7.79 0.10
N VAL A 146 15.30 6.75 0.05
CA VAL A 146 15.26 5.70 1.08
C VAL A 146 16.14 4.54 0.61
N ASN A 147 17.13 4.16 1.44
CA ASN A 147 17.97 3.01 1.16
C ASN A 147 17.31 1.73 1.69
N PHE A 148 17.07 0.76 0.81
CA PHE A 148 16.46 -0.51 1.18
C PHE A 148 17.53 -1.50 1.66
N GLN A 149 17.40 -1.91 2.91
CA GLN A 149 18.18 -3.03 3.42
C GLN A 149 17.61 -4.35 2.88
N LYS A 150 18.50 -5.30 2.59
CA LYS A 150 18.10 -6.65 2.19
C LYS A 150 17.21 -7.26 3.29
N ASP A 151 16.12 -7.90 2.88
CA ASP A 151 15.18 -8.61 3.76
C ASP A 151 14.47 -7.69 4.79
N ALA A 152 14.35 -6.39 4.50
CA ALA A 152 13.68 -5.40 5.36
C ALA A 152 12.42 -4.82 4.71
N PHE A 153 11.47 -4.45 5.57
CA PHE A 153 10.33 -3.60 5.20
C PHE A 153 10.63 -2.13 5.52
N VAL A 154 10.05 -1.23 4.73
CA VAL A 154 9.93 0.19 5.10
C VAL A 154 8.57 0.39 5.73
N VAL A 155 8.52 1.08 6.88
CA VAL A 155 7.27 1.40 7.57
C VAL A 155 7.16 2.90 7.70
N ASN A 156 5.99 3.45 7.38
CA ASN A 156 5.65 4.84 7.65
C ASN A 156 4.29 4.97 8.32
N VAL A 157 4.16 6.06 9.08
CA VAL A 157 2.90 6.54 9.63
C VAL A 157 2.11 7.20 8.51
N GLY A 158 0.79 7.05 8.53
CA GLY A 158 -0.13 7.77 7.66
C GLY A 158 -1.03 8.73 8.45
N ASP A 159 -1.80 9.51 7.71
CA ASP A 159 -2.56 10.68 8.17
C ASP A 159 -3.64 10.34 9.22
N ILE A 160 -4.11 9.09 9.29
CA ILE A 160 -5.08 8.68 10.34
C ILE A 160 -4.42 8.51 11.70
N PHE A 161 -3.13 8.15 11.73
CA PHE A 161 -2.41 7.94 12.98
C PHE A 161 -1.69 9.21 13.46
N GLU A 162 -1.34 10.14 12.57
CA GLU A 162 -0.84 11.49 12.91
C GLU A 162 -1.87 12.31 13.70
#